data_AF-A0A2X1A538-F1
#
_entry.id   AF-A0A2X1A538-F1
#
_cell.length_a   1.000
_cell.length_b   1.000
_cell.length_c   1.000
_cell.angle_alpha   90.00
_cell.angle_beta   90.00
_cell.angle_gamma   90.00
#
_symmetry.space_group_name_H-M   'P 1'
#
loop_
_entity.id
_entity.type
_entity.pdbx_description
1 polymer ?
#
loop_
_entity_poly.entity_id
_entity_poly.type
_entity_poly.pdbx_seq_one_letter_code
_entity_poly.pdbx_strand_id
1 'polypeptide(L)'
;MINGEQRRLLHQYLLLDLAVKSLQHDLTVAEHFKMKRVFLPAMDALLKQLHKDYFQLKRQLAQQKIRLVGWHRIDDYFSDVQVATAGNDEVLRYANQALKTQVEELMNKHLHNA
;
A
#
# COMPACT_ATOMS: atom_id res chain seq x y z
N MET A 1 -5.53 -1.42 -21.83
CA MET A 1 -6.59 -1.96 -20.96
C MET A 1 -5.98 -3.01 -20.05
N ILE A 2 -5.95 -2.72 -18.76
CA ILE A 2 -5.52 -3.64 -17.71
C ILE A 2 -6.55 -4.77 -17.61
N ASN A 3 -6.11 -6.03 -17.63
CA ASN A 3 -7.01 -7.18 -17.45
C ASN A 3 -7.39 -7.37 -15.96
N GLY A 4 -8.35 -8.25 -15.68
CA GLY A 4 -8.84 -8.44 -14.29
C GLY A 4 -7.76 -8.88 -13.29
N GLU A 5 -6.81 -9.72 -13.72
CA GLU A 5 -5.72 -10.17 -12.86
C GLU A 5 -4.71 -9.04 -12.57
N GLN A 6 -4.32 -8.30 -13.61
CA GLN A 6 -3.45 -7.14 -13.49
C GLN A 6 -4.06 -6.07 -12.59
N ARG A 7 -5.37 -5.85 -12.69
CA ARG A 7 -6.09 -4.91 -11.81
C ARG A 7 -6.07 -5.37 -10.36
N ARG A 8 -6.21 -6.67 -10.11
CA ARG A 8 -6.10 -7.25 -8.76
C ARG A 8 -4.69 -7.09 -8.20
N LEU A 9 -3.66 -7.38 -9.00
CA LEU A 9 -2.25 -7.21 -8.59
C LEU A 9 -1.94 -5.74 -8.28
N LEU A 10 -2.38 -4.83 -9.14
CA LEU A 10 -2.23 -3.39 -8.94
C LEU A 10 -2.93 -2.92 -7.66
N HIS A 11 -4.15 -3.39 -7.43
CA HIS A 11 -4.91 -3.06 -6.22
C HIS A 11 -4.17 -3.53 -4.96
N GLN A 12 -3.67 -4.77 -4.96
CA GLN A 12 -2.90 -5.30 -3.85
C GLN A 12 -1.58 -4.53 -3.63
N TYR A 13 -0.89 -4.15 -4.71
CA TYR A 13 0.31 -3.32 -4.64
C TYR A 13 0.01 -1.97 -4.01
N LEU A 14 -1.12 -1.37 -4.39
CA LEU A 14 -1.57 -0.09 -3.89
C LEU A 14 -1.87 -0.13 -2.38
N LEU A 15 -2.53 -1.18 -1.91
CA LEU A 15 -2.75 -1.39 -0.47
C LEU A 15 -1.42 -1.56 0.28
N LEU A 16 -0.45 -2.29 -0.28
CA LEU A 16 0.88 -2.42 0.30
C LEU A 16 1.65 -1.10 0.36
N ASP A 17 1.60 -0.30 -0.71
CA ASP A 17 2.24 1.03 -0.75
C ASP A 17 1.67 1.95 0.35
N LEU A 18 0.35 1.96 0.51
CA LEU A 18 -0.32 2.72 1.57
C LEU A 18 -0.01 2.18 2.96
N ALA A 19 0.01 0.86 3.14
CA ALA A 19 0.35 0.21 4.41
C ALA A 19 1.78 0.56 4.85
N VAL A 20 2.74 0.47 3.93
CA VAL A 20 4.14 0.85 4.19
C VAL A 20 4.24 2.32 4.58
N LYS A 21 3.64 3.23 3.81
CA LYS A 21 3.69 4.68 4.10
C LYS A 21 3.04 5.03 5.43
N SER A 22 1.89 4.42 5.73
CA SER A 22 1.16 4.64 6.98
C SER A 22 1.96 4.12 8.16
N LEU A 23 2.48 2.90 8.08
CA LEU A 23 3.27 2.31 9.15
C LEU A 23 4.60 3.04 9.38
N GLN A 24 5.25 3.52 8.32
CA GLN A 24 6.45 4.37 8.43
C GLN A 24 6.13 5.66 9.18
N HIS A 25 5.02 6.33 8.84
CA HIS A 25 4.58 7.51 9.56
C HIS A 25 4.28 7.20 11.03
N ASP A 26 3.53 6.14 11.31
CA ASP A 26 3.20 5.72 12.68
C ASP A 26 4.45 5.38 13.49
N LEU A 27 5.48 4.81 12.86
CA LEU A 27 6.76 4.51 13.50
C LEU A 27 7.45 5.79 13.99
N THR A 28 7.44 6.86 13.19
CA THR A 28 7.98 8.17 13.63
C THR A 28 7.24 8.74 14.84
N VAL A 29 5.94 8.48 14.95
CA VAL A 29 5.14 8.89 16.11
C VAL A 29 5.48 7.99 17.31
N ALA A 30 5.60 6.68 17.09
CA ALA A 30 5.92 5.69 18.12
C ALA A 30 7.30 5.88 18.75
N GLU A 31 8.26 6.45 18.03
CA GLU A 31 9.58 6.83 18.57
C GLU A 31 9.51 7.81 19.75
N HIS A 32 8.41 8.57 19.85
CA HIS A 32 8.15 9.51 20.93
C HIS A 32 7.44 8.86 22.14
N PHE A 33 7.10 7.57 22.07
CA PHE A 33 6.43 6.88 23.18
C PHE A 33 7.38 6.64 24.36
N LYS A 34 6.85 6.81 25.58
CA LYS A 34 7.59 6.52 26.82
C LYS A 34 8.13 5.08 26.86
N MET A 35 7.37 4.13 26.34
CA MET A 35 7.70 2.69 26.31
C MET A 35 8.04 2.19 24.90
N LYS A 36 8.66 3.02 24.06
CA LYS A 36 8.96 2.71 22.65
C LYS A 36 9.70 1.38 22.40
N ARG A 37 10.57 0.95 23.33
CA ARG A 37 11.32 -0.31 23.20
C ARG A 37 10.43 -1.56 23.11
N VAL A 38 9.19 -1.47 23.59
CA VAL A 38 8.21 -2.57 23.51
C VAL A 38 7.56 -2.64 22.12
N PHE A 39 7.29 -1.50 21.50
CA PHE A 39 6.51 -1.41 20.26
C PHE A 39 7.37 -1.38 19.00
N LEU A 40 8.49 -0.66 19.02
CA LEU A 40 9.34 -0.46 17.85
C LEU A 40 9.79 -1.78 17.20
N PRO A 41 10.25 -2.81 17.95
CA PRO A 41 10.67 -4.07 17.32
C PRO A 41 9.54 -4.78 16.55
N ALA A 42 8.31 -4.74 17.08
CA ALA A 42 7.15 -5.35 16.43
C ALA A 42 6.75 -4.58 15.16
N MET A 43 6.75 -3.25 15.24
CA MET A 43 6.46 -2.38 14.09
C MET A 43 7.54 -2.50 13.00
N ASP A 44 8.82 -2.56 13.38
CA ASP A 44 9.95 -2.77 12.46
C ASP A 44 9.86 -4.13 11.75
N ALA A 45 9.50 -5.18 12.49
CA ALA A 45 9.32 -6.51 11.92
C ALA A 45 8.18 -6.54 10.89
N LEU A 46 7.03 -5.94 11.24
CA LEU A 46 5.90 -5.78 10.32
C LEU A 46 6.30 -4.98 9.07
N LEU A 47 7.01 -3.87 9.25
CA LEU A 47 7.45 -3.04 8.13
C LEU A 47 8.39 -3.80 7.18
N LYS A 48 9.29 -4.62 7.70
CA LYS A 48 10.17 -5.49 6.89
C LYS A 48 9.37 -6.51 6.07
N GLN A 49 8.35 -7.13 6.66
CA GLN A 49 7.46 -8.05 5.94
C GLN A 49 6.70 -7.34 4.82
N LEU A 50 6.06 -6.21 5.13
CA LEU A 50 5.33 -5.41 4.14
C LEU A 50 6.22 -4.93 2.99
N HIS A 51 7.46 -4.50 3.29
CA HIS A 51 8.42 -4.12 2.26
C HIS A 51 8.76 -5.29 1.33
N LYS A 52 8.98 -6.49 1.87
CA LYS A 52 9.30 -7.67 1.05
C LYS A 52 8.19 -7.93 0.03
N ASP A 53 6.94 -7.93 0.49
CA ASP A 53 5.77 -8.16 -0.36
C ASP A 53 5.57 -7.04 -1.38
N TYR A 54 5.78 -5.78 -0.94
CA TYR A 54 5.78 -4.61 -1.82
C TYR A 54 6.80 -4.74 -2.95
N PHE A 55 8.05 -5.10 -2.65
CA PHE A 55 9.10 -5.24 -3.67
C PHE A 55 8.79 -6.37 -4.65
N GLN A 56 8.24 -7.48 -4.15
CA GLN A 56 7.83 -8.60 -4.99
C GLN A 56 6.72 -8.18 -5.97
N LEU A 57 5.66 -7.53 -5.49
CA LEU A 57 4.56 -7.07 -6.35
C LEU A 57 5.00 -5.97 -7.30
N LYS A 58 5.84 -5.03 -6.85
CA LYS A 58 6.43 -3.98 -7.70
C LYS A 58 7.18 -4.58 -8.88
N ARG A 59 7.97 -5.64 -8.63
CA ARG A 59 8.70 -6.34 -9.69
C ARG A 59 7.76 -7.02 -10.68
N GLN A 60 6.71 -7.67 -10.19
CA GLN A 60 5.69 -8.32 -11.04
C GLN A 60 4.98 -7.29 -11.95
N LEU A 61 4.54 -6.16 -11.39
CA LEU A 61 3.91 -5.08 -12.17
C LEU A 61 4.88 -4.48 -13.19
N ALA A 62 6.14 -4.26 -12.81
CA ALA A 62 7.15 -3.72 -13.71
C ALA A 62 7.43 -4.65 -14.91
N GLN A 63 7.45 -5.97 -14.70
CA GLN A 63 7.57 -6.96 -15.78
C GLN A 63 6.40 -6.88 -16.77
N GLN A 64 5.22 -6.54 -16.29
CA GLN A 64 4.01 -6.32 -17.08
C GLN A 64 3.91 -4.89 -17.64
N LYS A 65 4.94 -4.06 -17.45
CA LYS A 65 4.98 -2.63 -17.84
C LYS A 65 3.83 -1.81 -17.23
N ILE A 66 3.40 -2.17 -16.02
CA ILE A 66 2.40 -1.43 -15.23
C ILE A 66 3.13 -0.66 -14.13
N ARG A 67 2.83 0.63 -13.98
CA ARG A 67 3.43 1.49 -12.96
C ARG A 67 2.40 2.43 -12.36
N LEU A 68 2.45 2.57 -11.05
CA LEU A 68 1.73 3.63 -10.34
C LEU A 68 2.42 4.98 -10.61
N VAL A 69 1.68 5.94 -11.14
CA VAL A 69 2.20 7.27 -11.49
C VAL A 69 1.99 8.24 -10.33
N GLY A 70 0.79 8.27 -9.76
CA GLY A 70 0.48 9.22 -8.70
C GLY A 70 -0.93 9.10 -8.15
N TRP A 71 -1.13 9.85 -7.06
CA TRP A 71 -2.42 10.01 -6.39
C TRP A 71 -2.92 11.42 -6.59
N HIS A 72 -4.21 11.54 -6.89
CA HIS A 72 -4.91 12.82 -6.98
C HIS A 72 -6.13 12.78 -6.07
N ARG A 73 -6.09 13.53 -4.96
CA ARG A 73 -7.25 13.68 -4.09
C ARG A 73 -8.29 14.52 -4.80
N ILE A 74 -9.52 13.99 -4.91
CA ILE A 74 -10.63 14.72 -5.51
C ILE A 74 -11.34 15.53 -4.43
N ASP A 75 -11.69 14.86 -3.34
CA ASP A 75 -12.40 15.42 -2.20
C ASP A 75 -12.06 14.64 -0.92
N ASP A 76 -12.88 14.77 0.12
CA ASP A 76 -12.69 14.09 1.40
C ASP A 76 -12.98 12.58 1.34
N TYR A 77 -13.76 12.13 0.36
CA TYR A 77 -14.25 10.76 0.25
C TYR A 77 -13.56 9.96 -0.84
N PHE A 78 -13.02 10.61 -1.89
CA PHE A 78 -12.47 9.94 -3.06
C PHE A 78 -11.08 10.43 -3.45
N SER A 79 -10.28 9.49 -3.94
CA SER A 79 -8.99 9.75 -4.58
C SER A 79 -8.87 8.97 -5.88
N ASP A 80 -8.33 9.63 -6.90
CA ASP A 80 -7.97 9.02 -8.18
C ASP A 80 -6.51 8.59 -8.17
N VAL A 81 -6.28 7.43 -8.78
CA VAL A 81 -4.97 6.81 -8.92
C VAL A 81 -4.62 6.74 -10.39
N GLN A 82 -3.52 7.38 -10.78
CA GLN A 82 -3.01 7.34 -12.14
C GLN A 82 -2.06 6.17 -12.31
N VAL A 83 -2.29 5.39 -13.36
CA VAL A 83 -1.58 4.15 -13.64
C VAL A 83 -1.09 4.19 -15.07
N ALA A 84 0.22 4.09 -15.26
CA ALA A 84 0.82 3.94 -16.57
C ALA A 84 0.87 2.47 -16.96
N THR A 85 0.48 2.16 -18.20
CA THR A 85 0.55 0.82 -18.77
C THR A 85 1.34 0.82 -20.07
N ALA A 86 1.60 -0.35 -20.66
CA ALA A 86 2.22 -0.43 -21.98
C ALA A 86 1.37 0.18 -23.11
N GLY A 87 0.07 0.36 -22.87
CA GLY A 87 -0.86 0.98 -23.81
C GLY A 87 -1.20 2.39 -23.37
N ASN A 88 -2.42 2.56 -22.86
CA ASN A 88 -2.92 3.85 -22.39
C ASN A 88 -2.83 3.93 -20.86
N ASP A 89 -2.64 5.14 -20.37
CA ASP A 89 -2.75 5.44 -18.95
C ASP A 89 -4.20 5.27 -18.49
N GLU A 90 -4.39 4.70 -17.31
CA GLU A 90 -5.68 4.47 -16.70
C GLU A 90 -5.79 5.25 -15.39
N VAL A 91 -7.00 5.74 -15.11
CA VAL A 91 -7.33 6.40 -13.85
C VAL A 91 -8.32 5.53 -13.09
N LEU A 92 -7.97 5.17 -11.86
CA LEU A 92 -8.81 4.36 -10.98
C LEU A 92 -9.27 5.19 -9.79
N ARG A 93 -10.59 5.30 -9.62
CA ARG A 93 -11.19 5.99 -8.47
C ARG A 93 -11.37 5.06 -7.29
N TYR A 94 -10.97 5.53 -6.11
CA TYR A 94 -11.09 4.82 -4.86
C TYR A 94 -11.82 5.64 -3.80
N ALA A 95 -12.62 4.97 -2.99
CA ALA A 95 -13.17 5.55 -1.77
C ALA A 95 -12.12 5.49 -0.65
N ASN A 96 -11.79 6.65 -0.08
CA ASN A 96 -10.75 6.81 0.94
C ASN A 96 -11.03 5.95 2.18
N GLN A 97 -12.29 5.90 2.64
CA GLN A 97 -12.68 5.07 3.78
C GLN A 97 -12.46 3.58 3.52
N ALA A 98 -12.81 3.11 2.32
CA ALA A 98 -12.64 1.70 1.95
C ALA A 98 -11.16 1.33 1.84
N LEU A 99 -10.32 2.23 1.31
CA LEU A 99 -8.87 2.03 1.28
C LEU A 99 -8.30 1.91 2.68
N LYS A 100 -8.68 2.81 3.60
CA LYS A 100 -8.24 2.77 4.99
C LYS A 100 -8.56 1.43 5.65
N THR A 101 -9.82 0.98 5.56
CA THR A 101 -10.25 -0.31 6.12
C THR A 101 -9.45 -1.48 5.53
N GLN A 102 -9.26 -1.51 4.21
CA GLN A 102 -8.51 -2.60 3.56
C GLN A 102 -7.02 -2.61 3.94
N VAL A 103 -6.42 -1.44 4.14
CA VAL A 103 -5.04 -1.31 4.62
C VAL A 103 -4.91 -1.82 6.05
N GLU A 104 -5.84 -1.46 6.94
CA GLU A 104 -5.89 -1.96 8.32
C GLU A 104 -6.05 -3.48 8.37
N GLU A 105 -6.97 -4.04 7.58
CA GLU A 105 -7.14 -5.49 7.43
C GLU A 105 -5.87 -6.18 6.92
N LEU A 106 -5.19 -5.57 5.93
CA LEU A 106 -3.94 -6.11 5.40
C LEU A 106 -2.85 -6.15 6.47
N MET A 107 -2.67 -5.07 7.23
CA MET A 107 -1.67 -5.03 8.31
C MET A 107 -1.99 -6.03 9.42
N ASN A 108 -3.26 -6.15 9.82
CA ASN A 108 -3.70 -7.13 10.80
C ASN A 108 -3.43 -8.56 10.34
N LYS A 109 -3.67 -8.88 9.06
CA LYS A 109 -3.33 -10.21 8.51
C LYS A 109 -1.83 -10.51 8.61
N HIS A 110 -0.96 -9.55 8.37
CA HIS A 110 0.48 -9.76 8.51
C HIS A 110 0.88 -9.96 9.98
N LEU A 111 0.31 -9.19 10.91
CA LEU A 111 0.60 -9.32 12.34
C LEU A 111 0.19 -10.68 12.93
N HIS A 112 -0.94 -11.25 12.49
CA HIS A 112 -1.47 -12.51 13.05
C HIS A 112 -1.02 -13.76 12.29
N ASN A 113 -0.43 -13.61 11.11
CA ASN A 113 0.12 -14.72 10.33
C ASN A 113 1.67 -14.79 10.42
N ALA A 114 2.29 -13.99 11.30
CA ALA A 114 3.75 -13.93 11.52
C ALA A 114 4.24 -14.89 12.60
#